data_AF-A0AAV0C642-F1
#
_entry.id   AF-A0AAV0C642-F1
#
_cell.length_a   1.000
_cell.length_b   1.000
_cell.length_c   1.000
_cell.angle_alpha   90.00
_cell.angle_beta   90.00
_cell.angle_gamma   90.00
#
_symmetry.space_group_name_H-M   'P 1'
#
loop_
_entity.id
_entity.type
_entity.pdbx_description
1 polymer ?
#
loop_
_entity_poly.entity_id
_entity_poly.type
_entity_poly.pdbx_seq_one_letter_code
_entity_poly.pdbx_strand_id
1 'polypeptide(L)'
;MDVKERVCPLPSLFFPFSFPLLLLIGLLLLACGLSDCNPKPVIFNFGDSNSDTGTYFIMHGRISQISQTLAQSLSIQTQGRMSDGQLVLDFFCESLNAHYLSPFLESIDANFTNGVNFAMSGSSIAPTSVFFSLQNQVAHFSRFKRRSLDFVSKGDKDLLGNEDFENAIYVIDIGQNDIDAAFSSQSYVVAVQRIPFFISEIENAMWVLYQQGARKFWVHNTGPLGCLPKTLTSSNFPANDLDQHGCVTSFNSGAQLFNEGLRRLRDKLAHEMKDAIIVF
;
A
#
# COMPACT_ATOMS: atom_id res chain seq x y z
N MET A 1 75.72 19.92 -33.85
CA MET A 1 74.63 18.99 -34.21
C MET A 1 73.50 19.33 -33.25
N ASP A 2 72.61 20.25 -33.62
CA ASP A 2 71.31 19.94 -34.26
C ASP A 2 70.56 18.90 -33.42
N VAL A 3 69.44 19.23 -32.77
CA VAL A 3 68.19 19.69 -33.38
C VAL A 3 67.45 20.68 -32.45
N LYS A 4 67.01 21.83 -32.99
CA LYS A 4 65.98 22.70 -32.39
C LYS A 4 64.61 22.13 -32.76
N GLU A 5 63.85 21.60 -31.79
CA GLU A 5 62.41 21.39 -31.95
C GLU A 5 61.67 22.73 -31.86
N ARG A 6 60.89 23.06 -32.89
CA ARG A 6 59.94 24.18 -32.87
C ARG A 6 58.62 23.67 -32.29
N VAL A 7 58.21 24.23 -31.16
CA VAL A 7 56.83 24.09 -30.66
C VAL A 7 55.99 25.20 -31.28
N CYS A 8 54.96 24.86 -32.06
CA CYS A 8 53.91 25.78 -32.48
C CYS A 8 52.94 26.02 -31.31
N PRO A 9 52.53 27.25 -30.99
CA PRO A 9 51.42 27.48 -30.07
C PRO A 9 50.09 27.15 -30.77
N LEU A 10 49.27 26.32 -30.13
CA LEU A 10 47.88 26.11 -30.51
C LEU A 10 47.10 27.43 -30.36
N PRO A 11 46.25 27.81 -31.33
CA PRO A 11 45.36 28.95 -31.16
C PRO A 11 44.33 28.62 -30.08
N SER A 12 44.24 29.48 -29.07
CA SER A 12 43.12 29.51 -28.13
C SER A 12 41.85 29.88 -28.90
N LEU A 13 41.14 28.85 -29.39
CA LEU A 13 39.77 28.97 -29.88
C LEU A 13 38.86 29.24 -28.69
N PHE A 14 38.74 30.50 -28.31
CA PHE A 14 37.57 30.97 -27.57
C PHE A 14 36.37 30.85 -28.50
N PHE A 15 35.63 29.75 -28.38
CA PHE A 15 34.26 29.72 -28.85
C PHE A 15 33.44 30.52 -27.83
N PRO A 16 32.89 31.70 -28.19
CA PRO A 16 31.81 32.25 -27.39
C PRO A 16 30.65 31.27 -27.54
N PHE A 17 30.38 30.46 -26.51
CA PHE A 17 29.04 29.89 -26.37
C PHE A 17 28.12 31.10 -26.38
N SER A 18 27.44 31.28 -27.51
CA SER A 18 26.68 32.48 -27.78
C SER A 18 25.67 32.60 -26.65
N PHE A 19 25.66 33.76 -25.98
CA PHE A 19 24.71 34.09 -24.91
C PHE A 19 23.26 33.61 -25.17
N PRO A 20 22.74 33.59 -26.43
CA PRO A 20 21.43 33.03 -26.74
C PRO A 20 21.26 31.53 -26.42
N LEU A 21 22.31 30.71 -26.57
CA LEU A 21 22.24 29.27 -26.33
C LEU A 21 22.17 28.94 -24.84
N LEU A 22 22.94 29.66 -24.01
CA LEU A 22 22.85 29.55 -22.55
C LEU A 22 21.51 30.08 -22.04
N LEU A 23 20.97 31.14 -22.64
CA LEU A 23 19.65 31.65 -22.31
C LEU A 23 18.54 30.68 -22.71
N LEU A 24 18.67 30.02 -23.87
CA LEU A 24 17.73 29.00 -24.35
C LEU A 24 17.76 27.75 -23.47
N ILE A 25 18.95 27.27 -23.09
CA ILE A 25 19.12 26.15 -22.15
C ILE A 25 18.54 26.54 -20.77
N GLY A 26 18.80 27.76 -20.30
CA GLY A 26 18.21 28.28 -19.06
C GLY A 26 16.68 28.36 -19.11
N LEU A 27 16.12 28.82 -20.23
CA LEU A 27 14.67 28.86 -20.48
C LEU A 27 14.06 27.46 -20.58
N LEU A 28 14.74 26.50 -21.21
CA LEU A 28 14.31 25.10 -21.29
C LEU A 28 14.35 24.42 -19.91
N LEU A 29 15.38 24.70 -19.10
CA LEU A 29 15.48 24.21 -17.72
C LEU A 29 14.45 24.87 -16.80
N LEU A 30 14.16 26.16 -16.97
CA LEU A 30 13.05 26.83 -16.27
C LEU A 30 11.69 26.28 -16.69
N ALA A 31 11.47 26.03 -17.99
CA ALA A 31 10.24 25.43 -18.49
C ALA A 31 10.05 23.99 -17.97
N CYS A 32 11.14 23.24 -17.82
CA CYS A 32 11.11 21.91 -17.20
C CYS A 32 10.87 21.96 -15.69
N GLY A 33 11.31 23.03 -15.00
CA GLY A 33 11.08 23.24 -13.57
C GLY A 33 9.73 23.91 -13.23
N LEU A 34 9.05 24.50 -14.22
CA LEU A 34 7.72 25.14 -14.09
C LEU A 34 6.57 24.21 -14.50
N SER A 35 6.85 23.14 -15.25
CA SER A 35 5.89 22.04 -15.34
C SER A 35 5.90 21.32 -14.00
N ASP A 36 4.78 21.41 -13.27
CA ASP A 36 4.42 20.54 -12.17
C ASP A 36 4.22 19.11 -12.72
N CYS A 37 5.31 18.54 -13.23
CA CYS A 37 5.34 17.38 -14.12
C CYS A 37 5.42 16.05 -13.34
N ASN A 38 5.17 16.09 -12.04
CA ASN A 38 4.90 14.88 -11.27
C ASN A 38 3.39 14.73 -11.16
N PRO A 39 2.75 13.94 -12.02
CA PRO A 39 1.36 13.58 -11.80
C PRO A 39 1.21 13.04 -10.38
N LYS A 40 0.21 13.55 -9.65
CA LYS A 40 -0.05 13.11 -8.27
C LYS A 40 -0.19 11.59 -8.25
N PRO A 41 0.48 10.89 -7.33
CA PRO A 41 0.44 9.44 -7.33
C PRO A 41 -0.96 8.94 -6.99
N VAL A 42 -1.42 7.96 -7.75
CA VAL A 42 -2.69 7.26 -7.52
C VAL A 42 -2.40 6.02 -6.70
N ILE A 43 -3.15 5.82 -5.61
CA ILE A 43 -2.92 4.73 -4.67
C ILE A 43 -4.20 3.95 -4.44
N PHE A 44 -4.18 2.64 -4.70
CA PHE A 44 -5.26 1.73 -4.33
C PHE A 44 -4.80 0.86 -3.17
N ASN A 45 -5.54 0.89 -2.07
CA ASN A 45 -5.21 0.11 -0.88
C ASN A 45 -6.20 -1.04 -0.67
N PHE A 46 -5.68 -2.21 -0.34
CA PHE A 46 -6.43 -3.41 0.01
C PHE A 46 -5.89 -3.90 1.36
N GLY A 47 -6.78 -4.22 2.29
CA GLY A 47 -6.30 -4.59 3.61
C GLY A 47 -7.35 -4.80 4.68
N ASP A 48 -6.87 -4.79 5.91
CA ASP A 48 -7.68 -4.92 7.11
C ASP A 48 -7.70 -3.65 7.98
N SER A 49 -7.87 -3.79 9.29
CA SER A 49 -7.92 -2.68 10.25
C SER A 49 -6.65 -1.83 10.28
N ASN A 50 -5.50 -2.39 9.89
CA ASN A 50 -4.23 -1.67 9.89
C ASN A 50 -4.17 -0.54 8.85
N SER A 51 -5.01 -0.62 7.82
CA SER A 51 -5.08 0.35 6.73
C SER A 51 -6.50 0.86 6.42
N ASP A 52 -7.51 0.51 7.23
CA ASP A 52 -8.90 0.98 7.09
C ASP A 52 -9.09 2.44 7.50
N THR A 53 -9.48 3.29 6.56
CA THR A 53 -9.70 4.74 6.77
C THR A 53 -11.15 5.11 7.08
N GLY A 54 -12.07 4.15 7.25
CA GLY A 54 -13.45 4.44 7.64
C GLY A 54 -14.50 3.41 7.24
N THR A 55 -14.16 2.44 6.39
CA THR A 55 -15.10 1.47 5.82
C THR A 55 -15.88 0.72 6.90
N TYR A 56 -15.19 0.25 7.95
CA TYR A 56 -15.84 -0.44 9.07
C TYR A 56 -16.89 0.44 9.76
N PHE A 57 -16.57 1.71 10.01
CA PHE A 57 -17.48 2.62 10.71
C PHE A 57 -18.70 2.97 9.86
N ILE A 58 -18.49 3.25 8.57
CA ILE A 58 -19.57 3.51 7.60
C ILE A 58 -20.56 2.34 7.59
N MET A 59 -20.07 1.11 7.46
CA MET A 59 -20.93 -0.09 7.43
C MET A 59 -21.77 -0.28 8.69
N HIS A 60 -21.27 0.17 9.85
CA HIS A 60 -21.95 0.03 11.12
C HIS A 60 -22.75 1.29 11.50
N GLY A 61 -22.83 2.30 10.63
CA GLY A 61 -23.50 3.57 10.92
C GLY A 61 -22.85 4.32 12.10
N ARG A 62 -21.52 4.24 12.22
CA ARG A 62 -20.74 4.84 13.32
C ARG A 62 -19.76 5.88 12.76
N ILE A 63 -19.33 6.79 13.62
CA ILE A 63 -18.27 7.78 13.33
C ILE A 63 -16.94 7.36 13.98
N SER A 64 -17.02 6.63 15.10
CA SER A 64 -15.87 6.17 15.89
C SER A 64 -16.26 5.01 16.81
N GLN A 65 -15.28 4.25 17.33
CA GLN A 65 -15.51 3.26 18.39
C GLN A 65 -15.57 3.91 19.77
N ILE A 66 -14.88 5.05 19.92
CA ILE A 66 -14.80 5.83 21.14
C ILE A 66 -15.91 6.88 21.11
N SER A 67 -16.63 7.11 22.21
CA SER A 67 -17.63 8.17 22.25
C SER A 67 -16.98 9.52 21.93
N GLN A 68 -17.70 10.39 21.22
CA GLN A 68 -17.17 11.70 20.85
C GLN A 68 -16.69 12.52 22.06
N THR A 69 -17.38 12.37 23.20
CA THR A 69 -17.02 13.02 24.46
C THR A 69 -15.69 12.53 25.02
N LEU A 70 -15.44 11.22 24.96
CA LEU A 70 -14.17 10.65 25.41
C LEU A 70 -13.03 10.96 24.44
N ALA A 71 -13.31 10.91 23.13
CA ALA A 71 -12.38 11.28 22.08
C ALA A 71 -11.91 12.75 22.26
N GLN A 72 -12.85 13.68 22.49
CA GLN A 72 -12.52 15.09 22.77
C GLN A 72 -11.72 15.26 24.07
N SER A 73 -12.12 14.57 25.15
CA SER A 73 -11.42 14.62 26.44
C SER A 73 -9.96 14.17 26.33
N LEU A 74 -9.70 13.14 25.51
CA LEU A 74 -8.36 12.58 25.29
C LEU A 74 -7.63 13.21 24.09
N SER A 75 -8.22 14.22 23.44
CA SER A 75 -7.72 14.79 22.18
C SER A 75 -7.45 13.73 21.10
N ILE A 76 -8.20 12.63 21.12
CA ILE A 76 -8.13 11.56 20.13
C ILE A 76 -9.02 11.95 18.95
N GLN A 77 -8.45 11.97 17.75
CA GLN A 77 -9.19 12.21 16.53
C GLN A 77 -9.26 10.91 15.72
N THR A 78 -10.16 10.02 16.11
CA THR A 78 -10.44 8.81 15.32
C THR A 78 -11.21 9.22 14.06
N GLN A 79 -10.51 9.61 13.01
CA GLN A 79 -11.09 9.97 11.71
C GLN A 79 -11.51 8.72 10.95
N GLY A 80 -12.38 7.89 11.55
CA GLY A 80 -12.78 6.60 10.98
C GLY A 80 -11.68 5.53 11.00
N ARG A 81 -10.63 5.67 11.82
CA ARG A 81 -9.50 4.73 11.86
C ARG A 81 -9.54 3.87 13.13
N MET A 82 -9.04 2.63 13.04
CA MET A 82 -8.82 1.75 14.20
C MET A 82 -7.52 2.10 14.93
N SER A 83 -7.29 3.39 15.13
CA SER A 83 -6.11 3.98 15.75
C SER A 83 -6.53 5.29 16.43
N ASP A 84 -5.74 5.74 17.39
CA ASP A 84 -5.87 7.06 18.01
C ASP A 84 -5.33 8.20 17.12
N GLY A 85 -4.75 7.87 15.97
CA GLY A 85 -4.28 8.84 14.99
C GLY A 85 -4.20 8.29 13.57
N GLN A 86 -3.12 8.68 12.89
CA GLN A 86 -2.84 8.32 11.50
C GLN A 86 -2.34 6.88 11.38
N LEU A 87 -2.73 6.23 10.28
CA LEU A 87 -2.25 4.91 9.92
C LEU A 87 -0.94 5.00 9.15
N VAL A 88 -0.23 3.87 9.03
CA VAL A 88 0.96 3.77 8.16
C VAL A 88 0.64 4.19 6.72
N LEU A 89 -0.56 3.86 6.22
CA LEU A 89 -1.05 4.30 4.91
C LEU A 89 -1.13 5.82 4.77
N ASP A 90 -1.47 6.56 5.84
CA ASP A 90 -1.57 8.03 5.78
C ASP A 90 -0.18 8.65 5.64
N PHE A 91 0.80 8.18 6.44
CA PHE A 91 2.19 8.60 6.30
C PHE A 91 2.78 8.22 4.94
N PHE A 92 2.36 7.08 4.38
CA PHE A 92 2.73 6.69 3.02
C PHE A 92 2.20 7.70 1.99
N CYS A 93 0.93 8.11 2.10
CA CYS A 93 0.35 9.14 1.25
C CYS A 93 1.11 10.48 1.37
N GLU A 94 1.41 10.91 2.60
CA GLU A 94 2.17 12.15 2.86
C GLU A 94 3.57 12.12 2.23
N SER A 95 4.27 10.99 2.35
CA SER A 95 5.61 10.81 1.79
C SER A 95 5.63 10.95 0.26
N LEU A 96 4.49 10.71 -0.38
CA LEU A 96 4.27 10.81 -1.82
C LEU A 96 3.58 12.12 -2.24
N ASN A 97 3.34 13.03 -1.30
CA ASN A 97 2.56 14.26 -1.51
C ASN A 97 1.16 13.99 -2.08
N ALA A 98 0.54 12.87 -1.66
CA ALA A 98 -0.82 12.47 -2.02
C ALA A 98 -1.83 12.88 -0.94
N HIS A 99 -3.11 12.96 -1.32
CA HIS A 99 -4.20 13.12 -0.34
C HIS A 99 -4.45 11.79 0.38
N TYR A 100 -5.00 11.84 1.61
CA TYR A 100 -5.44 10.62 2.29
C TYR A 100 -6.55 9.94 1.49
N LEU A 101 -6.52 8.61 1.46
CA LEU A 101 -7.49 7.83 0.69
C LEU A 101 -8.86 7.80 1.38
N SER A 102 -9.88 8.18 0.62
CA SER A 102 -11.27 7.95 1.01
C SER A 102 -11.59 6.45 1.02
N PRO A 103 -12.35 5.96 2.02
CA PRO A 103 -12.82 4.58 2.01
C PRO A 103 -13.83 4.37 0.86
N PHE A 104 -13.81 3.19 0.25
CA PHE A 104 -14.64 2.86 -0.92
C PHE A 104 -16.14 3.08 -0.71
N LEU A 105 -16.61 2.97 0.53
CA LEU A 105 -18.02 3.16 0.89
C LEU A 105 -18.40 4.60 1.23
N GLU A 106 -17.46 5.56 1.19
CA GLU A 106 -17.80 6.95 1.49
C GLU A 106 -18.78 7.51 0.45
N SER A 107 -19.84 8.14 0.96
CA SER A 107 -20.94 8.68 0.17
C SER A 107 -20.95 10.19 0.14
N ILE A 108 -20.37 10.85 1.15
CA ILE A 108 -20.32 12.31 1.26
C ILE A 108 -18.85 12.74 1.24
N ASP A 109 -18.51 13.68 0.36
CA ASP A 109 -17.18 14.28 0.27
C ASP A 109 -16.04 13.28 -0.02
N ALA A 110 -16.38 12.14 -0.65
CA ALA A 110 -15.40 11.17 -1.10
C ALA A 110 -14.52 11.77 -2.19
N ASN A 111 -13.20 11.67 -2.03
CA ASN A 111 -12.23 12.05 -3.05
C ASN A 111 -11.54 10.80 -3.60
N PHE A 112 -11.87 10.45 -4.84
CA PHE A 112 -11.28 9.30 -5.53
C PHE A 112 -10.29 9.69 -6.64
N THR A 113 -9.93 10.98 -6.74
CA THR A 113 -9.04 11.51 -7.79
C THR A 113 -7.57 11.09 -7.60
N ASN A 114 -7.19 10.60 -6.41
CA ASN A 114 -5.87 10.05 -6.14
C ASN A 114 -5.90 8.58 -5.68
N GLY A 115 -7.00 7.87 -5.98
CA GLY A 115 -7.18 6.46 -5.66
C GLY A 115 -8.21 6.21 -4.55
N VAL A 116 -8.29 4.96 -4.09
CA VAL A 116 -9.38 4.47 -3.24
C VAL A 116 -8.85 3.47 -2.23
N ASN A 117 -9.36 3.53 -1.00
CA ASN A 117 -9.10 2.53 0.02
C ASN A 117 -10.23 1.48 0.09
N PHE A 118 -9.93 0.23 -0.26
CA PHE A 118 -10.86 -0.90 -0.19
C PHE A 118 -10.72 -1.70 1.12
N ALA A 119 -9.77 -1.36 1.99
CA ALA A 119 -9.57 -2.03 3.26
C ALA A 119 -10.79 -1.90 4.18
N MET A 120 -11.00 -2.92 5.02
CA MET A 120 -12.01 -2.91 6.07
C MET A 120 -11.49 -3.64 7.31
N SER A 121 -11.75 -3.06 8.47
CA SER A 121 -11.41 -3.67 9.74
C SER A 121 -12.05 -5.05 9.91
N GLY A 122 -11.22 -6.04 10.27
CA GLY A 122 -11.63 -7.44 10.41
C GLY A 122 -11.60 -8.26 9.13
N SER A 123 -11.17 -7.67 8.01
CA SER A 123 -10.98 -8.42 6.75
C SER A 123 -9.90 -9.49 6.85
N SER A 124 -10.09 -10.54 6.07
CA SER A 124 -9.19 -11.68 5.98
C SER A 124 -8.86 -12.01 4.52
N ILE A 125 -7.77 -12.73 4.32
CA ILE A 125 -7.39 -13.30 3.03
C ILE A 125 -8.39 -14.37 2.63
N ALA A 126 -8.68 -15.30 3.54
CA ALA A 126 -9.63 -16.36 3.30
C ALA A 126 -11.05 -15.77 3.17
N PRO A 127 -11.90 -16.34 2.30
CA PRO A 127 -13.32 -16.01 2.29
C PRO A 127 -13.93 -16.32 3.65
N THR A 128 -14.43 -15.29 4.34
CA THR A 128 -15.16 -15.42 5.61
C THR A 128 -16.59 -14.92 5.43
N SER A 129 -17.39 -14.96 6.49
CA SER A 129 -18.70 -14.31 6.52
C SER A 129 -18.63 -12.78 6.44
N VAL A 130 -17.42 -12.19 6.52
CA VAL A 130 -17.19 -10.75 6.36
C VAL A 130 -17.21 -10.40 4.88
N PHE A 131 -18.07 -9.47 4.47
CA PHE A 131 -18.27 -9.10 3.07
C PHE A 131 -17.05 -8.44 2.38
N PHE A 132 -15.92 -8.27 3.08
CA PHE A 132 -14.73 -7.58 2.60
C PHE A 132 -13.46 -8.46 2.68
N SER A 133 -13.54 -9.77 2.41
CA SER A 133 -12.32 -10.56 2.18
C SER A 133 -11.48 -9.96 1.04
N LEU A 134 -10.19 -10.31 0.96
CA LEU A 134 -9.28 -9.75 -0.04
C LEU A 134 -9.85 -9.83 -1.47
N GLN A 135 -10.45 -10.97 -1.84
CA GLN A 135 -11.04 -11.19 -3.17
C GLN A 135 -12.25 -10.28 -3.40
N ASN A 136 -13.06 -10.01 -2.38
CA ASN A 136 -14.17 -9.06 -2.47
C ASN A 136 -13.65 -7.63 -2.65
N GLN A 137 -12.59 -7.24 -1.95
CA GLN A 137 -11.95 -5.94 -2.13
C GLN A 137 -11.41 -5.77 -3.57
N VAL A 138 -10.77 -6.81 -4.12
CA VAL A 138 -10.34 -6.83 -5.53
C VAL A 138 -11.53 -6.77 -6.50
N ALA A 139 -12.65 -7.42 -6.18
CA ALA A 139 -13.88 -7.34 -6.97
C ALA A 139 -14.50 -5.92 -6.92
N HIS A 140 -14.47 -5.27 -5.75
CA HIS A 140 -14.89 -3.87 -5.59
C HIS A 140 -14.01 -2.94 -6.42
N PHE A 141 -12.69 -3.12 -6.40
CA PHE A 141 -11.76 -2.41 -7.29
C PHE A 141 -12.10 -2.64 -8.77
N SER A 142 -12.32 -3.88 -9.19
CA SER A 142 -12.63 -4.23 -10.58
C SER A 142 -13.90 -3.51 -11.06
N ARG A 143 -14.91 -3.43 -10.18
CA ARG A 143 -16.12 -2.65 -10.42
C ARG A 143 -15.82 -1.15 -10.49
N PHE A 144 -15.08 -0.62 -9.52
CA PHE A 144 -14.72 0.80 -9.46
C PHE A 144 -13.99 1.23 -10.73
N LYS A 145 -12.92 0.52 -11.12
CA LYS A 145 -12.15 0.78 -12.33
C LYS A 145 -13.04 0.85 -13.57
N ARG A 146 -13.89 -0.17 -13.77
CA ARG A 146 -14.81 -0.20 -14.91
C ARG A 146 -15.75 1.01 -14.95
N ARG A 147 -16.30 1.40 -13.79
CA ARG A 147 -17.19 2.55 -13.70
C ARG A 147 -16.46 3.86 -13.93
N SER A 148 -15.27 4.02 -13.35
CA SER A 148 -14.42 5.19 -13.53
C SER A 148 -14.16 5.43 -15.01
N LEU A 149 -13.71 4.39 -15.74
CA LEU A 149 -13.44 4.48 -17.17
C LEU A 149 -14.69 4.78 -18.02
N ASP A 150 -15.85 4.22 -17.66
CA ASP A 150 -17.12 4.52 -18.35
C ASP A 150 -17.51 5.99 -18.20
N PHE A 151 -17.39 6.57 -17.01
CA PHE A 151 -17.70 7.98 -16.77
C PHE A 151 -16.66 8.92 -17.39
N VAL A 152 -15.37 8.59 -17.31
CA VAL A 152 -14.31 9.35 -17.99
C VAL A 152 -14.54 9.38 -19.50
N SER A 153 -14.97 8.27 -20.11
CA SER A 153 -15.31 8.22 -21.54
C SER A 153 -16.49 9.13 -21.92
N LYS A 154 -17.33 9.51 -20.95
CA LYS A 154 -18.47 10.42 -21.10
C LYS A 154 -18.12 11.87 -20.75
N GLY A 155 -16.86 12.15 -20.42
CA GLY A 155 -16.35 13.49 -20.15
C GLY A 155 -16.30 13.89 -18.68
N ASP A 156 -16.52 12.95 -17.75
CA ASP A 156 -16.27 13.19 -16.33
C ASP A 156 -14.76 13.29 -16.07
N LYS A 157 -14.32 14.40 -15.47
CA LYS A 157 -12.91 14.69 -15.22
C LYS A 157 -12.50 14.47 -13.77
N ASP A 158 -13.45 14.19 -12.89
CA ASP A 158 -13.19 14.01 -11.46
C ASP A 158 -13.00 12.52 -11.09
N LEU A 159 -12.66 11.70 -12.10
CA LEU A 159 -12.48 10.26 -12.01
C LEU A 159 -11.21 9.81 -12.72
N LEU A 160 -10.72 8.63 -12.33
CA LEU A 160 -9.46 8.07 -12.80
C LEU A 160 -9.60 7.46 -14.21
N GLY A 161 -8.68 7.82 -15.09
CA GLY A 161 -8.54 7.31 -16.45
C GLY A 161 -7.60 6.10 -16.55
N ASN A 162 -7.36 5.61 -17.77
CA ASN A 162 -6.50 4.44 -17.99
C ASN A 162 -5.07 4.67 -17.48
N GLU A 163 -4.49 5.83 -17.78
CA GLU A 163 -3.12 6.18 -17.39
C GLU A 163 -2.96 6.21 -15.85
N ASP A 164 -4.00 6.67 -15.14
CA ASP A 164 -4.02 6.68 -13.67
C ASP A 164 -3.94 5.25 -13.11
N PHE A 165 -4.75 4.32 -13.63
CA PHE A 165 -4.72 2.92 -13.20
C PHE A 165 -3.40 2.23 -13.56
N GLU A 166 -2.84 2.50 -14.75
CA GLU A 166 -1.57 1.89 -15.19
C GLU A 166 -0.38 2.37 -14.35
N ASN A 167 -0.42 3.62 -13.90
CA ASN A 167 0.67 4.22 -13.12
C ASN A 167 0.48 4.14 -11.59
N ALA A 168 -0.68 3.66 -11.13
CA ALA A 168 -1.02 3.58 -9.70
C ALA A 168 -0.13 2.61 -8.92
N ILE A 169 -0.08 2.84 -7.60
CA ILE A 169 0.52 1.95 -6.59
C ILE A 169 -0.60 1.15 -5.94
N TYR A 170 -0.40 -0.16 -5.87
CA TYR A 170 -1.34 -1.13 -5.32
C TYR A 170 -0.80 -1.66 -4.00
N VAL A 171 -1.33 -1.16 -2.89
CA VAL A 171 -0.90 -1.49 -1.53
C VAL A 171 -1.75 -2.64 -1.00
N ILE A 172 -1.11 -3.67 -0.45
CA ILE A 172 -1.76 -4.85 0.14
C ILE A 172 -1.24 -5.03 1.57
N ASP A 173 -2.11 -4.79 2.56
CA ASP A 173 -1.83 -4.96 3.99
C ASP A 173 -2.91 -5.84 4.63
N ILE A 174 -2.69 -7.15 4.55
CA ILE A 174 -3.67 -8.15 4.99
C ILE A 174 -3.00 -9.45 5.45
N GLY A 175 -3.72 -10.22 6.27
CA GLY A 175 -3.32 -11.55 6.72
C GLY A 175 -3.13 -11.67 8.23
N GLN A 176 -3.04 -10.54 8.93
CA GLN A 176 -2.96 -10.53 10.40
C GLN A 176 -4.13 -11.30 11.02
N ASN A 177 -5.36 -11.04 10.56
CA ASN A 177 -6.56 -11.72 11.07
C ASN A 177 -6.55 -13.23 10.76
N ASP A 178 -6.02 -13.65 9.62
CA ASP A 178 -5.94 -15.06 9.22
C ASP A 178 -4.95 -15.84 10.11
N ILE A 179 -3.78 -15.26 10.37
CA ILE A 179 -2.77 -15.85 11.27
C ILE A 179 -3.30 -15.86 12.70
N ASP A 180 -3.83 -14.74 13.19
CA ASP A 180 -4.41 -14.65 14.54
C ASP A 180 -5.51 -15.71 14.74
N ALA A 181 -6.44 -15.85 13.79
CA ALA A 181 -7.52 -16.84 13.88
C ALA A 181 -7.00 -18.28 13.82
N ALA A 182 -6.03 -18.58 12.95
CA ALA A 182 -5.47 -19.93 12.83
C ALA A 182 -4.74 -20.34 14.12
N PHE A 183 -3.87 -19.48 14.64
CA PHE A 183 -3.07 -19.79 15.84
C PHE A 183 -3.87 -19.71 17.15
N SER A 184 -4.99 -18.97 17.18
CA SER A 184 -5.88 -18.93 18.33
C SER A 184 -6.79 -20.16 18.48
N SER A 185 -7.07 -20.88 17.38
CA SER A 185 -8.11 -21.92 17.35
C SER A 185 -7.61 -23.31 16.97
N GLN A 186 -6.38 -23.42 16.50
CA GLN A 186 -5.82 -24.67 15.98
C GLN A 186 -4.48 -24.99 16.65
N SER A 187 -4.06 -26.26 16.57
CA SER A 187 -2.69 -26.61 16.97
C SER A 187 -1.69 -25.93 16.05
N TYR A 188 -0.49 -25.64 16.57
CA TYR A 188 0.59 -25.00 15.81
C TYR A 188 0.83 -25.65 14.44
N VAL A 189 0.87 -26.99 14.39
CA VAL A 189 1.10 -27.76 13.16
C VAL A 189 0.00 -27.49 12.13
N VAL A 190 -1.26 -27.48 12.55
CA VAL A 190 -2.41 -27.24 11.67
C VAL A 190 -2.43 -25.78 11.22
N ALA A 191 -2.15 -24.83 12.11
CA ALA A 191 -2.10 -23.41 11.78
C ALA A 191 -1.01 -23.10 10.74
N VAL A 192 0.20 -23.66 10.89
CA VAL A 192 1.30 -23.52 9.93
C VAL A 192 0.93 -24.07 8.55
N GLN A 193 0.19 -25.18 8.47
CA GLN A 193 -0.25 -25.77 7.21
C GLN A 193 -1.22 -24.87 6.42
N ARG A 194 -1.84 -23.86 7.05
CA ARG A 194 -2.72 -22.90 6.37
C ARG A 194 -1.97 -21.75 5.70
N ILE A 195 -0.74 -21.46 6.12
CA ILE A 195 0.04 -20.33 5.59
C ILE A 195 0.21 -20.40 4.06
N PRO A 196 0.56 -21.56 3.43
CA PRO A 196 0.65 -21.64 1.98
C PRO A 196 -0.64 -21.26 1.25
N PHE A 197 -1.81 -21.62 1.82
CA PHE A 197 -3.10 -21.24 1.26
C PHE A 197 -3.33 -19.72 1.33
N PHE A 198 -2.98 -19.07 2.44
CA PHE A 198 -3.06 -17.61 2.55
C PHE A 198 -2.17 -16.91 1.52
N ILE A 199 -0.94 -17.41 1.34
CA ILE A 199 -0.02 -16.89 0.32
C ILE A 199 -0.58 -17.07 -1.10
N SER A 200 -1.18 -18.22 -1.42
CA SER A 200 -1.76 -18.46 -2.74
C SER A 200 -2.97 -17.55 -3.04
N GLU A 201 -3.74 -17.18 -2.02
CA GLU A 201 -4.87 -16.27 -2.19
C GLU A 201 -4.41 -14.82 -2.42
N ILE A 202 -3.34 -14.38 -1.74
CA ILE A 202 -2.69 -13.10 -2.04
C ILE A 202 -2.10 -13.11 -3.47
N GLU A 203 -1.45 -14.21 -3.85
CA GLU A 203 -0.94 -14.40 -5.22
C GLU A 203 -2.06 -14.23 -6.26
N ASN A 204 -3.20 -14.89 -6.04
CA ASN A 204 -4.37 -14.79 -6.92
C ASN A 204 -4.90 -13.35 -7.01
N ALA A 205 -5.03 -12.66 -5.88
CA ALA A 205 -5.44 -11.26 -5.85
C ALA A 205 -4.48 -10.37 -6.69
N MET A 206 -3.17 -10.54 -6.53
CA MET A 206 -2.16 -9.82 -7.30
C MET A 206 -2.25 -10.12 -8.80
N TRP A 207 -2.47 -11.39 -9.19
CA TRP A 207 -2.67 -11.75 -10.59
C TRP A 207 -3.90 -11.11 -11.21
N VAL A 208 -5.02 -11.06 -10.48
CA VAL A 208 -6.25 -10.41 -10.95
C VAL A 208 -6.05 -8.90 -11.14
N LEU A 209 -5.32 -8.24 -10.22
CA LEU A 209 -4.97 -6.83 -10.35
C LEU A 209 -4.02 -6.60 -11.53
N TYR A 210 -3.01 -7.46 -11.68
CA TYR A 210 -2.03 -7.38 -12.77
C TYR A 210 -2.66 -7.57 -14.16
N GLN A 211 -3.59 -8.52 -14.30
CA GLN A 211 -4.39 -8.72 -15.51
C GLN A 211 -5.27 -7.49 -15.83
N GLN A 212 -5.60 -6.70 -14.83
CA GLN A 212 -6.30 -5.43 -14.96
C GLN A 212 -5.35 -4.24 -15.10
N GLY A 213 -4.07 -4.44 -15.39
CA GLY A 213 -3.13 -3.35 -15.69
C GLY A 213 -2.33 -2.83 -14.49
N ALA A 214 -2.49 -3.40 -13.29
CA ALA A 214 -1.65 -3.03 -12.16
C ALA A 214 -0.18 -3.39 -12.42
N ARG A 215 0.75 -2.48 -12.09
CA ARG A 215 2.20 -2.69 -12.30
C ARG A 215 3.07 -2.38 -11.11
N LYS A 216 2.62 -1.61 -10.12
CA LYS A 216 3.43 -1.26 -8.95
C LYS A 216 2.73 -1.79 -7.71
N PHE A 217 3.29 -2.83 -7.12
CA PHE A 217 2.74 -3.47 -5.92
C PHE A 217 3.62 -3.16 -4.71
N TRP A 218 2.95 -2.83 -3.61
CA TRP A 218 3.56 -2.71 -2.29
C TRP A 218 2.84 -3.68 -1.35
N VAL A 219 3.54 -4.71 -0.88
CA VAL A 219 2.96 -5.74 -0.01
C VAL A 219 3.53 -5.57 1.39
N HIS A 220 2.66 -5.32 2.37
CA HIS A 220 3.06 -5.22 3.77
C HIS A 220 3.25 -6.59 4.41
N ASN A 221 4.23 -6.67 5.31
CA ASN A 221 4.40 -7.78 6.22
C ASN A 221 3.47 -7.60 7.45
N THR A 222 3.30 -8.66 8.24
CA THR A 222 2.61 -8.56 9.53
C THR A 222 3.59 -8.42 10.70
N GLY A 223 3.15 -7.75 11.75
CA GLY A 223 3.93 -7.47 12.97
C GLY A 223 4.00 -8.66 13.94
N PRO A 224 4.59 -8.45 15.14
CA PRO A 224 4.72 -9.48 16.16
C PRO A 224 3.38 -9.75 16.87
N LEU A 225 2.58 -10.64 16.28
CA LEU A 225 1.22 -10.95 16.75
C LEU A 225 1.15 -11.51 18.18
N GLY A 226 2.19 -12.20 18.61
CA GLY A 226 2.31 -12.73 19.97
C GLY A 226 2.46 -11.65 21.04
N CYS A 227 2.83 -10.43 20.65
CA CYS A 227 2.95 -9.30 21.56
C CYS A 227 1.66 -8.47 21.66
N LEU A 228 0.62 -8.78 20.88
CA LEU A 228 -0.62 -8.03 20.92
C LEU A 228 -1.30 -8.20 22.29
N PRO A 229 -1.81 -7.12 22.91
CA PRO A 229 -2.56 -7.21 24.16
C PRO A 229 -3.74 -8.19 24.10
N LYS A 230 -4.41 -8.28 22.95
CA LYS A 230 -5.47 -9.27 22.70
C LYS A 230 -4.95 -10.70 22.86
N THR A 231 -3.82 -11.02 22.23
CA THR A 231 -3.21 -12.36 22.29
C THR A 231 -2.87 -12.71 23.73
N LEU A 232 -2.17 -11.80 24.43
CA LEU A 232 -1.72 -11.99 25.80
C LEU A 232 -2.87 -12.15 26.81
N THR A 233 -3.95 -11.39 26.67
CA THR A 233 -5.08 -11.47 27.59
C THR A 233 -5.99 -12.68 27.34
N SER A 234 -6.01 -13.22 26.11
CA SER A 234 -6.81 -14.40 25.79
C SER A 234 -6.40 -15.65 26.59
N SER A 235 -5.14 -15.72 27.06
CA SER A 235 -4.56 -16.87 27.78
C SER A 235 -4.74 -18.22 27.07
N ASN A 236 -4.97 -18.22 25.76
CA ASN A 236 -5.17 -19.40 24.93
C ASN A 236 -3.85 -19.99 24.43
N PHE A 237 -2.83 -20.02 25.28
CA PHE A 237 -1.51 -20.54 24.96
C PHE A 237 -0.83 -21.13 26.21
N PRO A 238 0.05 -22.13 26.07
CA PRO A 238 0.80 -22.69 27.19
C PRO A 238 1.70 -21.65 27.88
N ALA A 239 1.87 -21.73 29.20
CA ALA A 239 2.72 -20.79 29.93
C ALA A 239 4.20 -20.80 29.48
N ASN A 240 4.67 -21.90 28.89
CA ASN A 240 6.02 -22.03 28.33
C ASN A 240 6.12 -21.55 26.87
N ASP A 241 5.05 -21.02 26.28
CA ASP A 241 5.01 -20.45 24.93
C ASP A 241 5.24 -18.93 24.96
N LEU A 242 6.01 -18.43 25.92
CA LEU A 242 6.39 -17.03 26.04
C LEU A 242 7.90 -16.86 25.81
N ASP A 243 8.28 -15.84 25.06
CA ASP A 243 9.67 -15.43 24.94
C ASP A 243 10.13 -14.59 26.15
N GLN A 244 11.40 -14.19 26.16
CA GLN A 244 12.00 -13.36 27.20
C GLN A 244 11.35 -11.96 27.34
N HIS A 245 10.56 -11.52 26.36
CA HIS A 245 9.85 -10.25 26.36
C HIS A 245 8.37 -10.42 26.76
N GLY A 246 7.93 -11.65 27.06
CA GLY A 246 6.55 -11.96 27.42
C GLY A 246 5.60 -12.03 26.23
N CYS A 247 6.11 -12.20 25.01
CA CYS A 247 5.27 -12.39 23.82
C CYS A 247 5.06 -13.87 23.51
N VAL A 248 3.90 -14.22 22.97
CA VAL A 248 3.56 -15.60 22.61
C VAL A 248 4.39 -16.08 21.41
N THR A 249 5.27 -17.06 21.62
CA THR A 249 6.25 -17.49 20.60
C THR A 249 5.59 -18.15 19.40
N SER A 250 4.55 -18.96 19.59
CA SER A 250 3.84 -19.62 18.50
C SER A 250 3.23 -18.64 17.50
N PHE A 251 2.59 -17.57 17.99
CA PHE A 251 2.00 -16.52 17.15
C PHE A 251 3.07 -15.72 16.40
N ASN A 252 4.15 -15.34 17.09
CA ASN A 252 5.27 -14.64 16.46
C ASN A 252 5.96 -15.50 15.38
N SER A 253 6.11 -16.80 15.62
CA SER A 253 6.62 -17.75 14.63
C SER A 253 5.68 -17.84 13.41
N GLY A 254 4.35 -17.89 13.63
CA GLY A 254 3.36 -17.84 12.55
C GLY A 254 3.48 -16.59 11.67
N ALA A 255 3.62 -15.43 12.30
CA ALA A 255 3.87 -14.15 11.61
C ALA A 255 5.16 -14.18 10.79
N GLN A 256 6.25 -14.71 11.35
CA GLN A 256 7.53 -14.83 10.63
C GLN A 256 7.43 -15.76 9.42
N LEU A 257 6.81 -16.93 9.57
CA LEU A 257 6.59 -17.89 8.47
C LEU A 257 5.73 -17.29 7.35
N PHE A 258 4.69 -16.53 7.72
CA PHE A 258 3.86 -15.81 6.75
C PHE A 258 4.68 -14.75 6.00
N ASN A 259 5.46 -13.95 6.72
CA ASN A 259 6.34 -12.92 6.14
C ASN A 259 7.42 -13.52 5.22
N GLU A 260 7.97 -14.69 5.56
CA GLU A 260 8.85 -15.44 4.66
C GLU A 260 8.13 -15.90 3.40
N GLY A 261 6.89 -16.36 3.54
CA GLY A 261 6.02 -16.74 2.42
C GLY A 261 5.81 -15.57 1.45
N LEU A 262 5.51 -14.37 1.97
CA LEU A 262 5.35 -13.16 1.17
C LEU A 262 6.65 -12.76 0.47
N ARG A 263 7.80 -12.88 1.13
CA ARG A 263 9.11 -12.61 0.53
C ARG A 263 9.40 -13.54 -0.65
N ARG A 264 9.12 -14.85 -0.50
CA ARG A 264 9.24 -15.84 -1.58
C ARG A 264 8.24 -15.57 -2.70
N LEU A 265 7.01 -15.16 -2.37
CA LEU A 265 6.00 -14.79 -3.34
C LEU A 265 6.45 -13.58 -4.16
N ARG A 266 7.01 -12.55 -3.53
CA ARG A 266 7.61 -11.39 -4.22
C ARG A 266 8.65 -11.85 -5.22
N ASP A 267 9.61 -12.68 -4.80
CA ASP A 267 10.69 -13.16 -5.68
C ASP A 267 10.14 -13.94 -6.88
N LYS A 268 9.13 -14.80 -6.65
CA LYS A 268 8.42 -15.54 -7.71
C LYS A 268 7.74 -14.59 -8.69
N LEU A 269 6.88 -13.69 -8.19
CA LEU A 269 6.08 -12.81 -9.04
C LEU A 269 6.93 -11.76 -9.76
N ALA A 270 8.04 -11.31 -9.19
CA ALA A 270 8.98 -10.44 -9.89
C ALA A 270 9.58 -11.11 -11.15
N HIS A 271 9.63 -12.44 -11.19
CA HIS A 271 10.08 -13.20 -12.37
C HIS A 271 8.95 -13.43 -13.39
N GLU A 272 7.73 -13.64 -12.91
CA GLU A 272 6.56 -13.99 -13.73
C GLU A 272 5.84 -12.75 -14.32
N MET A 273 5.75 -11.66 -13.54
CA MET A 273 5.14 -10.39 -13.92
C MET A 273 6.21 -9.42 -14.45
N LYS A 274 6.66 -9.64 -15.69
CA LYS A 274 7.88 -9.03 -16.25
C LYS A 274 7.93 -7.50 -16.30
N ASP A 275 6.78 -6.84 -16.30
CA ASP A 275 6.65 -5.37 -16.33
C ASP A 275 6.14 -4.81 -14.98
N ALA A 276 6.08 -5.64 -13.94
CA ALA A 276 5.69 -5.21 -12.60
C ALA A 276 6.90 -4.95 -11.68
N ILE A 277 6.73 -3.97 -10.80
CA ILE A 277 7.60 -3.70 -9.65
C ILE A 277 6.85 -4.18 -8.41
N ILE A 278 7.48 -5.05 -7.63
CA ILE A 278 6.88 -5.60 -6.41
C ILE A 278 7.82 -5.36 -5.24
N VAL A 279 7.37 -4.56 -4.27
CA VAL A 279 8.08 -4.23 -3.05
C VAL A 279 7.50 -5.03 -1.88
N PHE A 280 8.38 -5.60 -1.08
CA PHE A 280 8.14 -6.28 0.19
C PHE A 280 9.36 -6.09 1.10
#